data_AF-A0A8H7X8R5-F1
#
_entry.id   AF-A0A8H7X8R5-F1
#
_cell.length_a   1.000
_cell.length_b   1.000
_cell.length_c   1.000
_cell.angle_alpha   90.00
_cell.angle_beta   90.00
_cell.angle_gamma   90.00
#
_symmetry.space_group_name_H-M   'P 1'
#
loop_
_entity.id
_entity.type
_entity.pdbx_description
1 polymer ?
#
loop_
_entity_poly.entity_id
_entity_poly.type
_entity_poly.pdbx_seq_one_letter_code
_entity_poly.pdbx_strand_id
1 'polypeptide(L)'
;MLFSFAETRLDEISFPTFIHCSSFQGLVRNTSSYEPISICQTITRNFASRRNLEDSSVWDSIAAEQERIYTQRSSFDKWTNLASAQALTTYLLMLASSGETVLPQYPNIPITILYTLGCIFGDLNKIQPGFSATGKDENGRNHQAAWDDWIFAESKLRTAATYFIFAICFDVQFGIPCDRPDDYRLEDLDLPASKLLWEAKDEGAWRRVMDLKSNGDEDAIISAGQDRLSYGDLVRYNNQLCNQEKTGIPEADPRLATKIEAWQRGVDEFGILVALCGTMV
;
A
#
# COMPACT_ATOMS: atom_id res chain seq x y z
N MET A 1 -10.38 6.89 20.43
CA MET A 1 -9.04 7.29 19.96
C MET A 1 -8.95 7.39 18.42
N LEU A 2 -10.07 7.37 17.68
CA LEU A 2 -10.12 7.52 16.21
C LEU A 2 -10.40 8.95 15.71
N PHE A 3 -10.88 9.83 16.59
CA PHE A 3 -11.19 11.23 16.24
C PHE A 3 -9.95 12.14 16.17
N SER A 4 -8.81 11.73 16.75
CA SER A 4 -7.59 12.54 16.79
C SER A 4 -6.87 12.63 15.44
N PHE A 5 -7.20 11.78 14.46
CA PHE A 5 -6.58 11.86 13.13
C PHE A 5 -7.16 13.00 12.29
N ALA A 6 -8.36 13.48 12.62
CA ALA A 6 -9.08 14.48 11.82
C ALA A 6 -8.70 15.93 12.18
N GLU A 7 -8.21 16.21 13.39
CA GLU A 7 -8.07 17.60 13.87
C GLU A 7 -6.63 18.16 13.79
N THR A 8 -5.58 17.34 13.78
CA THR A 8 -4.19 17.83 13.85
C THR A 8 -3.47 18.02 12.51
N ARG A 9 -4.17 17.88 11.38
CA ARG A 9 -3.56 17.87 10.03
C ARG A 9 -4.39 18.65 8.99
N LEU A 10 -5.13 19.67 9.42
CA LEU A 10 -6.00 20.45 8.53
C LEU A 10 -5.25 21.48 7.66
N ASP A 11 -3.99 21.80 7.96
CA ASP A 11 -3.20 22.81 7.22
C ASP A 11 -2.18 22.25 6.22
N GLU A 12 -1.90 20.94 6.26
CA GLU A 12 -1.05 20.26 5.25
C GLU A 12 -1.87 19.15 4.59
N ILE A 13 -1.82 19.05 3.27
CA ILE A 13 -2.44 17.95 2.53
C ILE A 13 -1.81 16.64 3.02
N SER A 14 -2.44 15.99 3.99
CA SER A 14 -1.98 14.70 4.50
C SER A 14 -2.40 13.62 3.52
N PHE A 15 -1.45 13.17 2.71
CA PHE A 15 -1.66 12.08 1.78
C PHE A 15 -1.89 10.76 2.53
N PRO A 16 -2.75 9.86 2.00
CA PRO A 16 -2.76 8.49 2.47
C PRO A 16 -1.34 7.91 2.40
N THR A 17 -0.94 7.15 3.41
CA THR A 17 0.46 6.70 3.60
C THR A 17 0.95 5.71 2.53
N PHE A 18 0.06 5.29 1.62
CA PHE A 18 0.33 4.48 0.44
C PHE A 18 0.45 5.27 -0.87
N ILE A 19 0.32 6.61 -0.84
CA ILE A 19 0.52 7.49 -2.00
C ILE A 19 1.75 8.36 -1.77
N HIS A 20 2.73 8.26 -2.67
CA HIS A 20 3.98 9.02 -2.55
C HIS A 20 3.75 10.51 -2.85
N CYS A 21 4.54 11.39 -2.20
CA CYS A 21 4.39 12.84 -2.34
C CYS A 21 4.72 13.34 -3.76
N SER A 22 5.63 12.66 -4.47
CA SER A 22 6.04 13.03 -5.83
C SER A 22 4.93 12.86 -6.87
N SER A 23 3.91 12.02 -6.60
CA SER A 23 2.71 11.87 -7.44
C SER A 23 1.92 13.18 -7.57
N PHE A 24 2.07 14.11 -6.62
CA PHE A 24 1.35 15.38 -6.60
C PHE A 24 2.21 16.59 -7.00
N GLN A 25 3.53 16.44 -6.98
CA GLN A 25 4.47 17.51 -7.31
C GLN A 25 4.79 17.58 -8.82
N GLY A 26 4.17 16.70 -9.63
CA GLY A 26 4.46 16.59 -11.07
C GLY A 26 5.90 16.16 -11.37
N LEU A 27 6.64 15.67 -10.35
CA LEU A 27 8.06 15.34 -10.44
C LEU A 27 8.30 14.00 -11.17
N VAL A 28 7.36 13.06 -11.05
CA VAL A 28 7.50 11.70 -11.62
C VAL A 28 7.06 11.62 -13.08
N ARG A 29 6.30 12.61 -13.57
CA ARG A 29 6.06 12.95 -14.99
C ARG A 29 4.98 14.02 -15.06
N ASN A 30 4.88 14.63 -16.24
CA ASN A 30 3.85 15.59 -16.64
C ASN A 30 2.47 14.89 -16.71
N THR A 31 1.95 14.46 -15.56
CA THR A 31 0.67 13.78 -15.46
C THR A 31 -0.43 14.83 -15.55
N SER A 32 -1.02 14.92 -16.74
CA SER A 32 -2.13 15.82 -17.00
C SER A 32 -3.27 15.57 -16.01
N SER A 33 -3.92 16.66 -15.60
CA SER A 33 -5.04 16.85 -14.65
C SER A 33 -6.27 15.93 -14.73
N TYR A 34 -6.22 14.79 -15.42
CA TYR A 34 -7.32 13.81 -15.62
C TYR A 34 -7.04 12.46 -14.94
N GLU A 35 -6.28 12.46 -13.84
CA GLU A 35 -5.93 11.24 -13.14
C GLU A 35 -6.97 10.82 -12.08
N PRO A 36 -7.23 9.51 -11.91
CA PRO A 36 -8.11 8.96 -10.87
C PRO A 36 -7.90 9.57 -9.47
N ILE A 37 -6.66 9.92 -9.14
CA ILE A 37 -6.32 10.57 -7.87
C ILE A 37 -6.94 11.97 -7.72
N SER A 38 -7.00 12.78 -8.79
CA SER A 38 -7.62 14.11 -8.74
C SER A 38 -9.13 14.02 -8.51
N ILE A 39 -9.77 13.07 -9.18
CA ILE A 39 -11.20 12.76 -8.99
C ILE A 39 -11.43 12.25 -7.56
N CYS A 40 -10.59 11.32 -7.09
CA CYS A 40 -10.60 10.83 -5.72
C CYS A 40 -10.48 11.97 -4.71
N GLN A 41 -9.54 12.89 -4.87
CA GLN A 41 -9.40 14.04 -3.98
C GLN A 41 -10.66 14.90 -3.92
N THR A 42 -11.33 15.11 -5.05
CA THR A 42 -12.58 15.87 -5.11
C THR A 42 -13.68 15.15 -4.33
N ILE A 43 -13.84 13.85 -4.55
CA ILE A 43 -14.81 13.01 -3.84
C ILE A 43 -14.50 12.97 -2.34
N THR A 44 -13.24 12.81 -1.94
CA THR A 44 -12.83 12.79 -0.52
C THR A 44 -13.08 14.13 0.16
N ARG A 45 -12.84 15.26 -0.51
CA ARG A 45 -13.20 16.60 0.02
C ARG A 45 -14.70 16.73 0.23
N ASN A 46 -15.50 16.29 -0.73
CA ASN A 46 -16.96 16.30 -0.61
C ASN A 46 -17.42 15.43 0.56
N PHE A 47 -16.86 14.23 0.72
CA PHE A 47 -17.11 13.34 1.85
C PHE A 47 -16.79 14.00 3.19
N ALA A 48 -15.60 14.62 3.33
CA ALA A 48 -15.19 15.29 4.56
C ALA A 48 -16.04 16.53 4.90
N SER A 49 -16.52 17.25 3.88
CA SER A 49 -17.34 18.45 4.05
C SER A 49 -18.84 18.17 4.25
N ARG A 50 -19.24 16.90 4.19
CA ARG A 50 -20.65 16.49 4.16
C ARG A 50 -21.32 16.78 5.50
N ARG A 51 -22.41 17.55 5.46
CA ARG A 51 -23.17 17.94 6.67
C ARG A 51 -24.24 16.93 7.05
N ASN A 52 -24.74 16.15 6.09
CA ASN A 52 -25.77 15.14 6.31
C ASN A 52 -25.26 13.76 5.88
N LEU A 53 -25.15 12.83 6.83
CA LEU A 53 -24.72 11.45 6.61
C LEU A 53 -25.66 10.65 5.68
N GLU A 54 -26.84 11.19 5.35
CA GLU A 54 -27.81 10.61 4.40
C GLU A 54 -27.66 11.12 2.96
N ASP A 55 -26.92 12.21 2.70
CA ASP A 55 -26.68 12.76 1.34
C ASP A 55 -25.91 11.81 0.39
N SER A 56 -26.65 11.05 -0.39
CA SER A 56 -26.12 9.93 -1.19
C SER A 56 -25.17 10.33 -2.33
N SER A 57 -25.02 11.62 -2.63
CA SER A 57 -24.27 12.15 -3.78
C SER A 57 -22.80 11.72 -3.85
N VAL A 58 -22.16 11.53 -2.70
CA VAL A 58 -20.77 11.03 -2.64
C VAL A 58 -20.68 9.60 -3.16
N TRP A 59 -21.67 8.77 -2.84
CA TRP A 59 -21.70 7.36 -3.25
C TRP A 59 -22.04 7.21 -4.72
N ASP A 60 -22.92 8.07 -5.24
CA ASP A 60 -23.17 8.16 -6.68
C ASP A 60 -21.89 8.55 -7.44
N SER A 61 -21.12 9.48 -6.88
CA SER A 61 -19.83 9.89 -7.46
C SER A 61 -18.78 8.77 -7.43
N ILE A 62 -18.72 8.00 -6.33
CA ILE A 62 -17.83 6.84 -6.20
C ILE A 62 -18.22 5.76 -7.19
N ALA A 63 -19.51 5.44 -7.33
CA ALA A 63 -19.99 4.45 -8.27
C ALA A 63 -19.67 4.86 -9.73
N ALA A 64 -19.92 6.12 -10.08
CA ALA A 64 -19.59 6.64 -11.41
C ALA A 64 -18.09 6.60 -11.71
N GLU A 65 -17.25 6.94 -10.74
CA GLU A 65 -15.79 6.91 -10.92
C GLU A 65 -15.25 5.48 -10.98
N GLN A 66 -15.76 4.57 -10.15
CA GLN A 66 -15.41 3.15 -10.23
C GLN A 66 -15.76 2.57 -11.61
N GLU A 67 -16.95 2.86 -12.15
CA GLU A 67 -17.36 2.40 -13.47
C GLU A 67 -16.48 2.97 -14.59
N ARG A 68 -16.10 4.25 -14.49
CA ARG A 68 -15.16 4.89 -15.42
C ARG A 68 -13.81 4.20 -15.39
N ILE A 69 -13.25 3.96 -14.20
CA ILE A 69 -11.97 3.25 -14.01
C ILE A 69 -12.07 1.85 -14.63
N TYR A 70 -13.12 1.10 -14.31
CA TYR A 70 -13.30 -0.26 -14.82
C TYR A 70 -13.35 -0.28 -16.35
N THR A 71 -14.15 0.59 -16.97
CA THR A 71 -14.35 0.64 -18.41
C THR A 71 -13.08 1.08 -19.16
N GLN A 72 -12.32 2.01 -18.60
CA GLN A 72 -11.16 2.63 -19.25
C GLN A 72 -9.82 1.95 -18.93
N ARG A 73 -9.76 1.01 -17.97
CA ARG A 73 -8.51 0.39 -17.49
C ARG A 73 -7.58 -0.13 -18.58
N SER A 74 -8.11 -0.66 -19.67
CA SER A 74 -7.32 -1.21 -20.77
C SER A 74 -6.56 -0.14 -21.57
N SER A 75 -6.99 1.12 -21.46
CA SER A 75 -6.34 2.28 -22.09
C SER A 75 -5.35 2.99 -21.17
N PHE A 76 -5.32 2.64 -19.88
CA PHE A 76 -4.48 3.28 -18.88
C PHE A 76 -3.04 2.79 -18.97
N ASP A 77 -2.10 3.74 -18.77
CA ASP A 77 -0.70 3.38 -18.55
C ASP A 77 -0.49 2.83 -17.13
N LYS A 78 0.74 2.41 -16.81
CA LYS A 78 1.04 1.81 -15.50
C LYS A 78 0.72 2.77 -14.35
N TRP A 79 1.05 4.06 -14.51
CA TRP A 79 0.85 5.07 -13.48
C TRP A 79 -0.62 5.37 -13.23
N THR A 80 -1.41 5.47 -14.30
CA THR A 80 -2.85 5.67 -14.21
C THR A 80 -3.52 4.46 -13.56
N ASN A 81 -3.07 3.23 -13.86
CA ASN A 81 -3.56 2.03 -13.17
C ASN A 81 -3.21 2.02 -11.68
N LEU A 82 -2.00 2.44 -11.30
CA LEU A 82 -1.61 2.58 -9.90
C LEU A 82 -2.45 3.65 -9.19
N ALA A 83 -2.64 4.81 -9.82
CA ALA A 83 -3.52 5.87 -9.35
C ALA A 83 -4.97 5.39 -9.16
N SER A 84 -5.48 4.58 -10.10
CA SER A 84 -6.80 3.93 -9.98
C SER A 84 -6.87 2.99 -8.79
N ALA A 85 -5.85 2.14 -8.57
CA ALA A 85 -5.80 1.25 -7.42
C ALA A 85 -5.86 2.05 -6.11
N GLN A 86 -5.04 3.11 -6.00
CA GLN A 86 -4.99 3.98 -4.83
C GLN A 86 -6.33 4.70 -4.57
N ALA A 87 -7.00 5.17 -5.61
CA ALA A 87 -8.34 5.77 -5.51
C ALA A 87 -9.38 4.76 -5.00
N LEU A 88 -9.43 3.56 -5.60
CA LEU A 88 -10.35 2.50 -5.19
C LEU A 88 -10.10 2.04 -3.74
N THR A 89 -8.83 1.90 -3.34
CA THR A 89 -8.47 1.61 -1.94
C THR A 89 -8.94 2.72 -1.00
N THR A 90 -8.84 3.99 -1.40
CA THR A 90 -9.38 5.12 -0.62
C THR A 90 -10.90 5.02 -0.47
N TYR A 91 -11.63 4.66 -1.53
CA TYR A 91 -13.07 4.45 -1.45
C TYR A 91 -13.47 3.27 -0.55
N LEU A 92 -12.67 2.18 -0.50
CA LEU A 92 -12.87 1.10 0.47
C LEU A 92 -12.72 1.59 1.92
N LEU A 93 -11.72 2.41 2.20
CA LEU A 93 -11.53 2.99 3.54
C LEU A 93 -12.69 3.93 3.92
N MET A 94 -13.17 4.74 2.97
CA MET A 94 -14.35 5.58 3.18
C MET A 94 -15.60 4.72 3.45
N LEU A 95 -15.79 3.63 2.70
CA LEU A 95 -16.89 2.69 2.90
C LEU A 95 -16.84 2.04 4.29
N ALA A 96 -15.67 1.57 4.75
CA ALA A 96 -15.53 1.01 6.09
C ALA A 96 -15.90 2.02 7.20
N SER A 97 -15.65 3.31 6.99
CA SER A 97 -16.02 4.35 7.95
C SER A 97 -17.51 4.69 7.98
N SER A 98 -18.28 4.31 6.95
CA SER A 98 -19.68 4.71 6.76
C SER A 98 -20.62 3.54 6.41
N GLY A 99 -20.17 2.30 6.55
CA GLY A 99 -20.86 1.12 5.99
C GLY A 99 -22.30 0.96 6.46
N GLU A 100 -22.59 1.20 7.74
CA GLU A 100 -23.93 1.04 8.33
C GLU A 100 -25.01 1.86 7.62
N THR A 101 -24.70 3.08 7.17
CA THR A 101 -25.68 3.97 6.54
C THR A 101 -25.78 3.75 5.03
N VAL A 102 -24.76 3.16 4.42
CA VAL A 102 -24.56 3.12 2.97
C VAL A 102 -24.98 1.80 2.37
N LEU A 103 -24.63 0.68 2.99
CA LEU A 103 -24.90 -0.65 2.46
C LEU A 103 -26.39 -0.94 2.19
N PRO A 104 -27.36 -0.44 2.97
CA PRO A 104 -28.78 -0.61 2.64
C PRO A 104 -29.20 0.07 1.33
N GLN A 105 -28.56 1.19 0.98
CA GLN A 105 -28.88 1.99 -0.21
C GLN A 105 -28.04 1.59 -1.42
N TYR A 106 -26.80 1.15 -1.18
CA TYR A 106 -25.81 0.83 -2.19
C TYR A 106 -25.16 -0.55 -1.94
N PRO A 107 -25.93 -1.65 -1.98
CA PRO A 107 -25.42 -2.97 -1.62
C PRO A 107 -24.33 -3.49 -2.58
N ASN A 108 -24.25 -2.95 -3.80
CA ASN A 108 -23.32 -3.41 -4.83
C ASN A 108 -21.99 -2.63 -4.86
N ILE A 109 -21.90 -1.47 -4.19
CA ILE A 109 -20.67 -0.66 -4.17
C ILE A 109 -19.45 -1.45 -3.66
N PRO A 110 -19.52 -2.22 -2.55
CA PRO A 110 -18.36 -2.96 -2.06
C PRO A 110 -17.84 -3.96 -3.10
N ILE A 111 -18.74 -4.73 -3.71
CA ILE A 111 -18.41 -5.78 -4.68
C ILE A 111 -17.80 -5.17 -5.94
N THR A 112 -18.36 -4.08 -6.45
CA THR A 112 -17.88 -3.42 -7.68
C THR A 112 -16.50 -2.77 -7.47
N ILE A 113 -16.25 -2.15 -6.31
CA ILE A 113 -14.93 -1.62 -5.97
C ILE A 113 -13.91 -2.76 -5.85
N LEU A 114 -14.21 -3.82 -5.09
CA LEU A 114 -13.33 -4.97 -4.91
C LEU A 114 -13.01 -5.66 -6.24
N TYR A 115 -14.02 -5.88 -7.09
CA TYR A 115 -13.84 -6.47 -8.42
C TYR A 115 -12.94 -5.63 -9.32
N THR A 116 -13.16 -4.32 -9.34
CA THR A 116 -12.36 -3.40 -10.14
C THR A 116 -10.93 -3.34 -9.63
N LEU A 117 -10.74 -3.30 -8.31
CA LEU A 117 -9.43 -3.32 -7.67
C LEU A 117 -8.67 -4.59 -8.04
N GLY A 118 -9.32 -5.76 -8.00
CA GLY A 118 -8.74 -7.03 -8.43
C GLY A 118 -8.34 -7.03 -9.92
N CYS A 119 -9.17 -6.47 -10.80
CA CYS A 119 -8.83 -6.31 -12.22
C CYS A 119 -7.59 -5.43 -12.41
N ILE A 120 -7.55 -4.27 -11.75
CA ILE A 120 -6.44 -3.32 -11.83
C ILE A 120 -5.15 -3.94 -11.31
N PHE A 121 -5.17 -4.63 -10.16
CA PHE A 121 -4.00 -5.35 -9.65
C PHE A 121 -3.56 -6.48 -10.57
N GLY A 122 -4.50 -7.19 -11.20
CA GLY A 122 -4.20 -8.17 -12.24
C GLY A 122 -3.44 -7.55 -13.42
N ASP A 123 -3.81 -6.36 -13.86
CA ASP A 123 -3.12 -5.65 -14.94
C ASP A 123 -1.76 -5.08 -14.48
N LEU A 124 -1.67 -4.52 -13.27
CA LEU A 124 -0.41 -4.06 -12.68
C LEU A 124 0.61 -5.20 -12.53
N ASN A 125 0.15 -6.40 -12.17
CA ASN A 125 1.03 -7.57 -12.01
C ASN A 125 1.54 -8.14 -13.32
N LYS A 126 0.82 -7.94 -14.44
CA LYS A 126 1.35 -8.25 -15.78
C LYS A 126 2.46 -7.29 -16.19
N ILE A 127 2.34 -6.01 -15.82
CA ILE A 127 3.31 -4.95 -16.16
C ILE A 127 4.58 -5.09 -15.32
N GLN A 128 4.40 -5.29 -14.01
CA GLN A 128 5.50 -5.46 -13.06
C GLN A 128 5.13 -6.57 -12.08
N PRO A 129 5.61 -7.81 -12.32
CA PRO A 129 5.40 -8.92 -11.40
C PRO A 129 6.03 -8.64 -10.02
N GLY A 130 5.35 -9.04 -8.95
CA GLY A 130 5.84 -8.85 -7.58
C GLY A 130 5.88 -7.39 -7.15
N PHE A 131 6.48 -7.12 -5.98
CA PHE A 131 6.46 -5.79 -5.34
C PHE A 131 7.83 -5.14 -5.22
N SER A 132 8.88 -5.84 -5.67
CA SER A 132 10.23 -5.32 -5.64
C SER A 132 10.54 -4.49 -6.89
N ALA A 133 11.19 -3.33 -6.67
CA ALA A 133 11.73 -2.50 -7.73
C ALA A 133 13.05 -3.05 -8.30
N THR A 134 13.74 -3.86 -7.50
CA THR A 134 15.07 -4.35 -7.77
C THR A 134 14.98 -5.73 -8.41
N GLY A 135 15.23 -5.76 -9.72
CA GLY A 135 15.41 -6.99 -10.48
C GLY A 135 16.88 -7.36 -10.59
N LYS A 136 17.16 -8.66 -10.75
CA LYS A 136 18.44 -9.10 -11.30
C LYS A 136 18.39 -8.92 -12.82
N ASP A 137 19.42 -8.32 -13.40
CA ASP A 137 19.58 -8.30 -14.84
C ASP A 137 19.86 -9.71 -15.39
N GLU A 138 19.92 -9.84 -16.71
CA GLU A 138 20.24 -11.08 -17.43
C GLU A 138 21.56 -11.74 -16.98
N ASN A 139 22.46 -10.98 -16.34
CA ASN A 139 23.74 -11.43 -15.82
C ASN A 139 23.71 -11.70 -14.30
N GLY A 140 22.53 -11.67 -13.67
CA GLY A 140 22.37 -11.89 -12.24
C GLY A 140 22.84 -10.72 -11.37
N ARG A 141 23.20 -9.56 -11.96
CA ARG A 141 23.61 -8.36 -11.23
C ARG A 141 22.38 -7.57 -10.81
N ASN A 142 22.46 -6.92 -9.66
CA ASN A 142 21.38 -6.02 -9.26
C ASN A 142 21.31 -4.88 -10.27
N HIS A 143 20.18 -4.77 -10.96
CA HIS A 143 19.88 -3.56 -11.68
C HIS A 143 19.46 -2.50 -10.64
N GLN A 144 20.22 -1.41 -10.54
CA GLN A 144 19.80 -0.29 -9.69
C GLN A 144 18.58 0.34 -10.36
N ALA A 145 17.41 0.11 -9.77
CA ALA A 145 16.15 0.62 -10.29
C ALA A 145 16.22 2.13 -10.47
N ALA A 146 15.67 2.65 -11.57
CA ALA A 146 15.40 4.06 -11.69
C ALA A 146 14.46 4.49 -10.54
N TRP A 147 14.62 5.71 -10.03
CA TRP A 147 13.82 6.18 -8.88
C TRP A 147 12.32 6.09 -9.15
N ASP A 148 11.88 6.44 -10.36
CA ASP A 148 10.48 6.32 -10.78
C ASP A 148 9.95 4.88 -10.70
N ASP A 149 10.75 3.89 -11.13
CA ASP A 149 10.36 2.48 -11.06
C ASP A 149 10.34 1.98 -9.61
N TRP A 150 11.23 2.51 -8.78
CA TRP A 150 11.21 2.24 -7.34
C TRP A 150 9.97 2.82 -6.65
N ILE A 151 9.64 4.08 -6.93
CA ILE A 151 8.43 4.72 -6.42
C ILE A 151 7.17 3.97 -6.85
N PHE A 152 7.13 3.53 -8.11
CA PHE A 152 6.03 2.73 -8.63
C PHE A 152 5.87 1.41 -7.85
N ALA A 153 6.96 0.65 -7.69
CA ALA A 153 6.95 -0.63 -6.98
C ALA A 153 6.52 -0.47 -5.52
N GLU A 154 7.10 0.50 -4.82
CA GLU A 154 6.82 0.75 -3.41
C GLU A 154 5.40 1.28 -3.19
N SER A 155 4.89 2.12 -4.09
CA SER A 155 3.50 2.59 -4.05
C SER A 155 2.52 1.45 -4.31
N LYS A 156 2.82 0.56 -5.27
CA LYS A 156 2.02 -0.65 -5.52
C LYS A 156 2.00 -1.55 -4.29
N LEU A 157 3.17 -1.75 -3.67
CA LEU A 157 3.32 -2.53 -2.45
C LEU A 157 2.46 -2.00 -1.32
N ARG A 158 2.58 -0.71 -1.00
CA ARG A 158 1.84 -0.07 0.08
C ARG A 158 0.33 -0.08 -0.16
N THR A 159 -0.09 0.06 -1.42
CA THR A 159 -1.51 -0.04 -1.81
C THR A 159 -2.03 -1.48 -1.60
N ALA A 160 -1.26 -2.50 -2.01
CA ALA A 160 -1.62 -3.89 -1.78
C ALA A 160 -1.65 -4.24 -0.29
N ALA A 161 -0.63 -3.82 0.49
CA ALA A 161 -0.59 -3.99 1.93
C ALA A 161 -1.82 -3.38 2.61
N THR A 162 -2.25 -2.18 2.20
CA THR A 162 -3.47 -1.55 2.70
C THR A 162 -4.71 -2.40 2.43
N TYR A 163 -4.82 -2.98 1.23
CA TYR A 163 -5.91 -3.91 0.90
C TYR A 163 -5.88 -5.18 1.77
N PHE A 164 -4.72 -5.81 1.97
CA PHE A 164 -4.65 -7.01 2.80
C PHE A 164 -4.92 -6.73 4.28
N ILE A 165 -4.46 -5.59 4.80
CA ILE A 165 -4.81 -5.14 6.15
C ILE A 165 -6.31 -4.91 6.28
N PHE A 166 -6.93 -4.31 5.26
CA PHE A 166 -8.38 -4.20 5.21
C PHE A 166 -9.05 -5.57 5.23
N ALA A 167 -8.53 -6.55 4.49
CA ALA A 167 -9.04 -7.93 4.46
C ALA A 167 -8.86 -8.69 5.77
N ILE A 168 -7.92 -8.30 6.65
CA ILE A 168 -7.83 -8.83 8.02
C ILE A 168 -9.02 -8.34 8.86
N CYS A 169 -9.47 -7.10 8.64
CA CYS A 169 -10.53 -6.48 9.43
C CYS A 169 -11.95 -6.75 8.92
N PHE A 170 -12.11 -7.01 7.62
CA PHE A 170 -13.41 -7.11 6.96
C PHE A 170 -13.47 -8.38 6.10
N ASP A 171 -14.65 -9.00 6.05
CA ASP A 171 -14.93 -10.03 5.05
C ASP A 171 -14.96 -9.38 3.67
N VAL A 172 -14.01 -9.76 2.81
CA VAL A 172 -13.87 -9.27 1.44
C VAL A 172 -14.12 -10.36 0.39
N GLN A 173 -14.56 -11.55 0.81
CA GLN A 173 -14.78 -12.71 -0.07
C GLN A 173 -16.14 -12.67 -0.80
N PHE A 174 -16.61 -11.48 -1.19
CA PHE A 174 -17.89 -11.35 -1.87
C PHE A 174 -17.79 -11.72 -3.36
N GLY A 175 -18.19 -12.94 -3.71
CA GLY A 175 -18.57 -13.30 -5.08
C GLY A 175 -17.45 -13.27 -6.14
N ILE A 176 -16.19 -13.19 -5.72
CA ILE A 176 -15.00 -13.27 -6.58
C ILE A 176 -14.18 -14.46 -6.08
N PRO A 177 -13.61 -15.29 -6.97
CA PRO A 177 -12.69 -16.34 -6.56
C PRO A 177 -11.40 -15.71 -6.02
N CYS A 178 -11.40 -15.38 -4.73
CA CYS A 178 -10.21 -15.16 -3.91
C CYS A 178 -9.80 -16.54 -3.41
N ASP A 179 -8.52 -16.88 -3.47
CA ASP A 179 -7.90 -18.17 -3.09
C ASP A 179 -7.64 -19.11 -4.28
N ARG A 180 -7.35 -18.54 -5.46
CA ARG A 180 -6.67 -19.33 -6.49
C ARG A 180 -5.24 -19.61 -6.02
N PRO A 181 -4.67 -20.78 -6.36
CA PRO A 181 -3.28 -21.10 -6.01
C PRO A 181 -2.26 -20.05 -6.48
N ASP A 182 -2.61 -19.29 -7.51
CA ASP A 182 -1.77 -18.24 -8.10
C ASP A 182 -2.06 -16.83 -7.53
N ASP A 183 -3.00 -16.69 -6.59
CA ASP A 183 -3.31 -15.40 -5.97
C ASP A 183 -2.22 -15.02 -4.95
N TYR A 184 -1.94 -13.72 -4.86
CA TYR A 184 -1.01 -13.19 -3.86
C TYR A 184 -1.55 -13.41 -2.46
N ARG A 185 -0.72 -14.00 -1.59
CA ARG A 185 -1.01 -14.10 -0.16
C ARG A 185 -0.39 -12.92 0.57
N LEU A 186 -1.00 -12.52 1.68
CA LEU A 186 -0.43 -11.50 2.55
C LEU A 186 0.98 -11.88 3.01
N GLU A 187 1.23 -13.15 3.30
CA GLU A 187 2.55 -13.68 3.70
C GLU A 187 3.65 -13.41 2.66
N ASP A 188 3.31 -13.37 1.36
CA ASP A 188 4.26 -13.17 0.25
C ASP A 188 4.61 -11.69 0.03
N LEU A 189 3.96 -10.80 0.76
CA LEU A 189 4.11 -9.37 0.56
C LEU A 189 5.41 -8.86 1.19
N ASP A 190 6.22 -8.12 0.43
CA ASP A 190 7.41 -7.48 0.98
C ASP A 190 7.05 -6.48 2.08
N LEU A 191 7.89 -6.35 3.11
CA LEU A 191 7.74 -5.29 4.10
C LEU A 191 8.04 -3.93 3.46
N PRO A 192 7.31 -2.86 3.82
CA PRO A 192 7.50 -1.53 3.25
C PRO A 192 8.90 -0.98 3.54
N ALA A 193 9.39 -0.14 2.64
CA ALA A 193 10.70 0.46 2.76
C ALA A 193 10.78 1.44 3.93
N SER A 194 12.01 1.73 4.37
CA SER A 194 12.27 2.71 5.43
C SER A 194 11.73 4.10 5.08
N LYS A 195 11.33 4.86 6.10
CA LYS A 195 10.89 6.25 6.04
C LYS A 195 11.81 7.12 5.18
N LEU A 196 13.13 7.02 5.36
CA LEU A 196 14.10 7.82 4.62
C LEU A 196 14.08 7.59 3.10
N LEU A 197 13.73 6.38 2.65
CA LEU A 197 13.59 6.07 1.23
C LEU A 197 12.24 6.53 0.69
N TRP A 198 11.17 6.33 1.47
CA TRP A 198 9.82 6.70 1.08
C TRP A 198 9.56 8.21 1.11
N GLU A 199 10.23 8.98 1.96
CA GLU A 199 10.04 10.43 2.05
C GLU A 199 11.08 11.21 1.23
N ALA A 200 11.88 10.53 0.42
CA ALA A 200 12.87 11.17 -0.44
C ALA A 200 12.17 12.08 -1.46
N LYS A 201 12.52 13.37 -1.46
CA LYS A 201 11.87 14.40 -2.29
C LYS A 201 12.25 14.33 -3.76
N ASP A 202 13.44 13.80 -4.05
CA ASP A 202 14.00 13.71 -5.39
C ASP A 202 14.91 12.47 -5.51
N GLU A 203 15.21 12.10 -6.76
CA GLU A 203 16.07 10.97 -7.10
C GLU A 203 17.47 11.07 -6.45
N GLY A 204 18.01 12.29 -6.31
CA GLY A 204 19.31 12.50 -5.70
C GLY A 204 19.30 12.20 -4.20
N ALA A 205 18.26 12.63 -3.49
CA ALA A 205 18.04 12.30 -2.08
C ALA A 205 17.83 10.80 -1.88
N TRP A 206 17.01 10.18 -2.72
CA TRP A 206 16.78 8.75 -2.70
C TRP A 206 18.08 7.96 -2.93
N ARG A 207 18.85 8.32 -3.96
CA ARG A 207 20.11 7.66 -4.30
C ARG A 207 21.14 7.76 -3.18
N ARG A 208 21.26 8.92 -2.53
CA ARG A 208 22.15 9.06 -1.36
C ARG A 208 21.80 8.07 -0.25
N VAL A 209 20.50 7.87 0.03
CA VAL A 209 20.07 6.90 1.05
C VAL A 209 20.36 5.47 0.60
N MET A 210 20.16 5.13 -0.68
CA MET A 210 20.50 3.82 -1.24
C MET A 210 22.02 3.53 -1.21
N ASP A 211 22.84 4.52 -1.53
CA ASP A 211 24.30 4.39 -1.57
C ASP A 211 24.93 4.33 -0.17
N LEU A 212 24.41 5.12 0.79
CA LEU A 212 24.82 5.05 2.19
C LEU A 212 24.56 3.66 2.79
N LYS A 213 23.48 2.99 2.36
CA LYS A 213 23.14 1.63 2.81
C LYS A 213 23.98 0.54 2.15
N SER A 214 24.64 0.84 1.03
CA SER A 214 25.45 -0.12 0.28
C SER A 214 26.94 -0.11 0.67
N ASN A 215 27.42 0.94 1.35
CA ASN A 215 28.86 1.19 1.57
C ASN A 215 29.40 0.89 2.99
N GLY A 216 28.65 0.24 3.89
CA GLY A 216 29.27 -0.31 5.11
C GLY A 216 28.40 -0.43 6.36
N ASP A 217 27.37 -1.28 6.32
CA ASP A 217 26.91 -1.97 7.53
C ASP A 217 26.18 -3.26 7.13
N GLU A 218 26.59 -4.42 7.65
CA GLU A 218 25.90 -5.70 7.39
C GLU A 218 24.41 -5.65 7.83
N ASP A 219 24.09 -4.76 8.77
CA ASP A 219 22.72 -4.47 9.23
C ASP A 219 21.91 -3.59 8.25
N ALA A 220 22.55 -2.86 7.33
CA ALA A 220 21.89 -1.93 6.40
C ALA A 220 21.42 -2.60 5.08
N ILE A 221 22.06 -3.71 4.70
CA ILE A 221 21.82 -4.48 3.46
C ILE A 221 20.38 -5.03 3.40
N ILE A 222 19.77 -5.26 4.56
CA ILE A 222 18.44 -5.85 4.70
C ILE A 222 17.32 -4.87 4.31
N SER A 223 17.61 -3.56 4.32
CA SER A 223 16.62 -2.50 4.06
C SER A 223 16.61 -2.00 2.61
N ALA A 224 17.45 -2.56 1.73
CA ALA A 224 17.60 -2.15 0.34
C ALA A 224 17.65 -3.36 -0.62
N GLY A 225 16.48 -3.98 -0.85
CA GLY A 225 16.14 -4.55 -2.16
C GLY A 225 16.81 -5.85 -2.63
N GLN A 226 17.71 -6.49 -1.88
CA GLN A 226 18.20 -7.84 -2.27
C GLN A 226 17.46 -8.98 -1.57
N ASP A 227 17.20 -8.83 -0.27
CA ASP A 227 16.37 -9.74 0.54
C ASP A 227 15.38 -8.88 1.35
N ARG A 228 14.32 -8.37 0.71
CA ARG A 228 13.23 -7.72 1.46
C ARG A 228 12.63 -8.78 2.37
N LEU A 229 12.51 -8.45 3.66
CA LEU A 229 11.71 -9.25 4.58
C LEU A 229 10.28 -9.30 4.04
N SER A 230 9.65 -10.46 4.13
CA SER A 230 8.24 -10.63 3.82
C SER A 230 7.37 -10.39 5.06
N TYR A 231 6.07 -10.19 4.86
CA TYR A 231 5.10 -10.19 5.94
C TYR A 231 5.07 -11.55 6.66
N GLY A 232 5.28 -12.66 5.93
CA GLY A 232 5.44 -13.98 6.51
C GLY A 232 6.63 -14.09 7.47
N ASP A 233 7.75 -13.41 7.16
CA ASP A 233 8.89 -13.32 8.07
C ASP A 233 8.55 -12.58 9.37
N LEU A 234 7.78 -11.50 9.26
CA LEU A 234 7.27 -10.72 10.40
C LEU A 234 6.33 -11.56 11.28
N VAL A 235 5.35 -12.25 10.68
CA VAL A 235 4.42 -13.14 11.40
C VAL A 235 5.17 -14.28 12.08
N ARG A 236 6.13 -14.90 11.38
CA ARG A 236 6.98 -15.96 11.95
C ARG A 236 7.73 -15.46 13.18
N TYR A 237 8.31 -14.27 13.12
CA TYR A 237 9.01 -13.67 14.26
C TYR A 237 8.08 -13.37 15.43
N ASN A 238 6.90 -12.79 15.18
CA ASN A 238 5.93 -12.49 16.24
C ASN A 238 5.45 -13.78 16.94
N ASN A 239 5.22 -14.85 16.17
CA ASN A 239 4.87 -16.16 16.71
C ASN A 239 5.99 -16.77 17.57
N GLN A 240 7.25 -16.65 17.15
CA GLN A 240 8.41 -17.08 17.93
C GLN A 240 8.51 -16.33 19.27
N LEU A 241 8.29 -15.01 19.28
CA LEU A 241 8.28 -14.21 20.51
C LEU A 241 7.15 -14.67 21.47
N CYS A 242 5.94 -14.85 20.95
CA CYS A 242 4.80 -15.30 21.76
C CYS A 242 5.05 -16.70 22.34
N ASN A 243 5.66 -17.61 21.58
CA ASN A 243 6.00 -18.95 22.05
C ASN A 243 7.12 -18.94 23.09
N GLN A 244 8.13 -18.08 22.93
CA GLN A 244 9.20 -17.90 23.90
C GLN A 244 8.67 -17.39 25.24
N GLU A 245 7.72 -16.44 25.24
CA GLU A 245 7.05 -15.98 26.46
C GLU A 245 6.30 -17.11 27.19
N LYS A 246 5.67 -18.02 26.43
CA LYS A 246 4.91 -19.16 26.98
C LYS A 246 5.81 -20.28 27.52
N THR A 247 6.92 -20.56 26.84
CA THR A 247 7.75 -21.76 27.09
C THR A 247 9.05 -21.45 27.85
N GLY A 248 9.49 -20.19 27.86
CA GLY A 248 10.79 -19.78 28.40
C GLY A 248 11.99 -20.24 27.57
N ILE A 249 11.77 -20.88 26.41
CA ILE A 249 12.82 -21.39 25.53
C ILE A 249 13.05 -20.39 24.40
N PRO A 250 14.28 -19.89 24.17
CA PRO A 250 14.59 -19.03 23.03
C PRO A 250 14.38 -19.81 21.72
N GLU A 251 13.36 -19.44 20.96
CA GLU A 251 13.02 -20.07 19.67
C GLU A 251 13.24 -19.11 18.47
N ALA A 252 13.52 -17.83 18.75
CA ALA A 252 13.71 -16.82 17.73
C ALA A 252 15.05 -16.99 17.00
N ASP A 253 15.02 -17.04 15.66
CA ASP A 253 16.22 -17.00 14.83
C ASP A 253 16.93 -15.64 15.05
N PRO A 254 18.15 -15.61 15.64
CA PRO A 254 18.82 -14.35 15.96
C PRO A 254 19.05 -13.48 14.73
N ARG A 255 19.28 -14.08 13.56
CA ARG A 255 19.47 -13.32 12.32
C ARG A 255 18.19 -12.63 11.92
N LEU A 256 17.08 -13.37 11.89
CA LEU A 256 15.75 -12.83 11.58
C LEU A 256 15.35 -11.72 12.55
N ALA A 257 15.62 -11.91 13.84
CA ALA A 257 15.37 -10.90 14.87
C ALA A 257 16.12 -9.61 14.58
N THR A 258 17.44 -9.67 14.32
CA THR A 258 18.24 -8.50 13.94
C THR A 258 17.70 -7.83 12.68
N LYS A 259 17.31 -8.61 11.65
CA LYS A 259 16.72 -8.08 10.42
C LYS A 259 15.43 -7.30 10.69
N ILE A 260 14.52 -7.85 11.49
CA ILE A 260 13.22 -7.24 11.79
C ILE A 260 13.40 -6.02 12.69
N GLU A 261 14.25 -6.08 13.70
CA GLU A 261 14.56 -4.91 14.54
C GLU A 261 15.14 -3.76 13.73
N ALA A 262 16.07 -4.05 12.81
CA ALA A 262 16.63 -3.05 11.92
C ALA A 262 15.56 -2.41 11.03
N TRP A 263 14.64 -3.22 10.49
CA TRP A 263 13.48 -2.71 9.75
C TRP A 263 12.59 -1.83 10.63
N GLN A 264 12.18 -2.30 11.82
CA GLN A 264 11.33 -1.56 12.76
C GLN A 264 11.92 -0.22 13.22
N ARG A 265 13.25 -0.08 13.30
CA ARG A 265 13.89 1.21 13.62
C ARG A 265 13.73 2.24 12.50
N GLY A 266 13.55 1.78 11.26
CA GLY A 266 13.52 2.63 10.07
C GLY A 266 12.14 2.88 9.48
N VAL A 267 11.06 2.29 10.03
CA VAL A 267 9.71 2.41 9.45
C VAL A 267 9.10 3.81 9.65
N ASP A 268 8.17 4.15 8.75
CA ASP A 268 7.26 5.27 8.90
C ASP A 268 5.93 4.84 9.58
N GLU A 269 4.95 5.74 9.60
CA GLU A 269 3.60 5.47 10.14
C GLU A 269 2.94 4.24 9.48
N PHE A 270 3.20 4.00 8.18
CA PHE A 270 2.67 2.84 7.47
C PHE A 270 3.34 1.54 7.91
N GLY A 271 4.66 1.53 8.02
CA GLY A 271 5.38 0.34 8.50
C GLY A 271 5.04 0.00 9.96
N ILE A 272 4.71 0.99 10.81
CA ILE A 272 4.17 0.74 12.14
C ILE A 272 2.81 0.02 12.06
N LEU A 273 1.91 0.47 11.19
CA LEU A 273 0.63 -0.20 10.98
C LEU A 273 0.82 -1.66 10.53
N VAL A 274 1.72 -1.89 9.56
CA VAL A 274 2.07 -3.24 9.10
C VAL A 274 2.62 -4.10 10.25
N ALA A 275 3.51 -3.54 11.08
CA ALA A 275 4.07 -4.23 12.24
C ALA A 275 2.99 -4.65 13.24
N LEU A 276 2.02 -3.76 13.51
CA LEU A 276 0.91 -4.04 14.41
C LEU A 276 -0.03 -5.11 13.84
N CYS A 277 -0.37 -5.05 12.56
CA CYS A 277 -1.20 -6.08 11.93
C CYS A 277 -0.51 -7.46 11.94
N GLY A 278 0.82 -7.50 11.90
CA GLY A 278 1.59 -8.74 12.00
C GLY A 278 1.42 -9.50 13.31
N THR A 279 0.83 -8.89 14.35
CA THR A 279 0.51 -9.57 15.62
C THR A 279 -0.92 -10.08 15.70
N MET A 280 -1.77 -9.73 14.72
CA MET A 280 -3.19 -10.09 14.68
C MET A 280 -3.46 -11.43 13.97
N VAL A 281 -2.47 -11.95 13.25
CA VAL A 281 -2.57 -13.14 12.38
C VAL A 281 -1.97 -14.36 13.08
#